data_AF-A0A4Q3RHU0-F1
#
_entry.id   AF-A0A4Q3RHU0-F1
#
_cell.length_a   1.000
_cell.length_b   1.000
_cell.length_c   1.000
_cell.angle_alpha   90.00
_cell.angle_beta   90.00
_cell.angle_gamma   90.00
#
_symmetry.space_group_name_H-M   'P 1'
#
loop_
_entity.id
_entity.type
_entity.pdbx_description
1 polymer ?
#
loop_
_entity_poly.entity_id
_entity_poly.type
_entity_poly.pdbx_seq_one_letter_code
_entity_poly.pdbx_strand_id
1 'polypeptide(L)'
;MVRNKTIKIFLNYFLGPALFVGLSFSIFQQIRHQPHLSQSWQEIKAGFTSYKVLYLLFAVVLIFVNWGIETWKWKLLVGSVRPLSFFKAYKAVLSGVSFSIALPNRIGEYIGRMMYQPEGGRLKTISLAIVGSLAQLLVTLLFGIVGLIALK
;
A
#
# COMPACT_ATOMS: atom_id res chain seq x y z
N MET A 1 23.77 -16.60 19.58
CA MET A 1 22.89 -16.20 18.46
C MET A 1 21.86 -17.31 18.18
N VAL A 2 20.93 -17.56 19.11
CA VAL A 2 19.87 -18.59 18.93
C VAL A 2 18.53 -17.85 18.83
N ARG A 3 18.16 -17.48 17.61
CA ARG A 3 16.84 -16.88 17.34
C ARG A 3 15.81 -17.99 17.42
N ASN A 4 15.16 -18.09 18.58
CA ASN A 4 14.28 -19.19 18.98
C ASN A 4 13.12 -19.36 17.97
N LYS A 5 13.25 -20.34 17.06
CA LYS A 5 12.30 -20.62 15.96
C LYS A 5 10.87 -20.82 16.47
N THR A 6 10.72 -21.37 17.67
CA THR A 6 9.44 -21.65 18.33
C THR A 6 8.62 -20.40 18.63
N ILE A 7 9.26 -19.30 19.06
CA ILE A 7 8.58 -18.02 19.32
C ILE A 7 8.05 -17.43 18.01
N LYS A 8 8.83 -17.49 16.92
CA LYS A 8 8.38 -17.03 15.59
C LYS A 8 7.21 -17.84 15.05
N ILE A 9 7.23 -19.15 15.25
CA ILE A 9 6.14 -20.04 14.82
C ILE A 9 4.88 -19.73 15.64
N PHE A 10 4.98 -19.65 16.97
CA PHE A 10 3.85 -19.30 17.82
C PHE A 10 3.27 -17.91 17.50
N LEU A 11 4.11 -16.89 17.33
CA LEU A 11 3.67 -15.53 17.00
C LEU A 11 2.92 -15.48 15.65
N ASN A 12 3.40 -16.18 14.61
CA ASN A 12 2.76 -16.14 13.30
C ASN A 12 1.55 -17.07 13.19
N TYR A 13 1.60 -18.27 13.77
CA TYR A 13 0.54 -19.29 13.62
C TYR A 13 -0.56 -19.21 14.67
N PHE A 14 -0.33 -18.59 15.82
CA PHE A 14 -1.35 -18.44 16.86
C PHE A 14 -1.82 -17.00 17.00
N LEU A 15 -0.87 -16.06 17.12
CA LEU A 15 -1.20 -14.64 17.36
C LEU A 15 -1.83 -13.98 16.12
N GLY A 16 -1.37 -14.32 14.92
CA GLY A 16 -1.97 -13.86 13.66
C GLY A 16 -3.45 -14.26 13.50
N PRO A 17 -3.79 -15.56 13.58
CA PRO A 17 -5.18 -16.01 13.53
C PRO A 17 -6.04 -15.49 14.68
N ALA A 18 -5.51 -15.42 15.91
CA ALA A 18 -6.23 -14.85 17.05
C ALA A 18 -6.57 -13.37 16.84
N LEU A 19 -5.62 -12.56 16.34
CA LEU A 19 -5.87 -11.17 15.95
C LEU A 19 -6.90 -11.08 14.83
N PHE A 20 -6.80 -11.94 13.82
CA PHE A 20 -7.76 -11.96 12.72
C PHE A 20 -9.19 -12.28 13.20
N VAL A 21 -9.35 -13.28 14.07
CA VAL A 21 -10.64 -13.63 14.68
C VAL A 21 -11.15 -12.49 15.55
N GLY A 22 -10.30 -11.89 16.38
CA GLY A 22 -10.67 -10.75 17.23
C GLY A 22 -11.10 -9.52 16.43
N LEU A 23 -10.35 -9.15 15.38
CA LEU A 23 -10.72 -8.06 14.48
C LEU A 23 -11.99 -8.37 13.70
N SER A 24 -12.14 -9.59 13.19
CA SER A 24 -13.35 -10.02 12.48
C SER A 24 -14.57 -9.99 13.39
N PHE A 25 -14.42 -10.42 14.65
CA PHE A 25 -15.48 -10.35 15.66
C PHE A 25 -15.81 -8.90 16.02
N SER A 26 -14.80 -8.03 16.16
CA SER A 26 -15.00 -6.59 16.41
C SER A 26 -15.77 -5.92 15.26
N ILE A 27 -15.39 -6.21 14.00
CA ILE A 27 -16.11 -5.74 12.81
C ILE A 27 -17.54 -6.29 12.79
N PHE A 28 -17.73 -7.58 13.09
CA PHE A 28 -19.06 -8.19 13.14
C PHE A 28 -19.95 -7.53 14.20
N GLN A 29 -19.41 -7.25 15.39
CA GLN A 29 -20.12 -6.59 16.46
C GLN A 29 -20.48 -5.14 16.08
N GLN A 30 -19.56 -4.40 15.45
CA GLN A 30 -19.83 -3.05 14.92
C GLN A 30 -20.96 -3.06 13.88
N ILE A 31 -20.95 -4.02 12.95
CA ILE A 31 -22.00 -4.17 11.92
C ILE A 31 -23.34 -4.53 12.58
N ARG A 32 -23.34 -5.41 13.58
CA ARG A 32 -24.55 -5.83 14.31
C ARG A 32 -25.16 -4.73 15.17
N HIS A 33 -24.34 -3.83 15.70
CA HIS A 33 -24.80 -2.70 16.53
C HIS A 33 -25.12 -1.44 15.71
N GLN A 34 -24.92 -1.44 14.38
CA GLN A 34 -25.36 -0.34 13.52
C GLN A 34 -26.88 -0.35 13.35
N PRO A 35 -27.62 0.67 13.83
CA PRO A 35 -29.08 0.65 13.84
C PRO A 35 -29.76 0.88 12.47
N HIS A 36 -29.01 1.00 11.36
CA HIS A 36 -29.53 1.37 10.04
C HIS A 36 -28.95 0.57 8.86
N LEU A 37 -28.58 -0.69 9.06
CA LEU A 37 -27.88 -1.49 8.04
C LEU A 37 -28.63 -1.58 6.70
N SER A 38 -29.96 -1.73 6.75
CA SER A 38 -30.83 -1.79 5.57
C SER A 38 -30.82 -0.48 4.78
N GLN A 39 -30.84 0.66 5.48
CA GLN A 39 -30.80 1.99 4.89
C GLN A 39 -29.42 2.28 4.27
N SER A 40 -28.32 1.95 4.95
CA SER A 40 -26.96 2.05 4.38
C SER A 40 -26.81 1.24 3.10
N TRP A 41 -27.43 0.05 3.01
CA TRP A 41 -27.40 -0.77 1.80
C TRP A 41 -28.17 -0.14 0.64
N GLN A 42 -29.29 0.52 0.92
CA GLN A 42 -30.04 1.29 -0.07
C GLN A 42 -29.25 2.51 -0.54
N GLU A 43 -28.57 3.22 0.37
CA GLU A 43 -27.74 4.37 0.03
C GLU A 43 -26.53 4.00 -0.83
N ILE A 44 -25.88 2.86 -0.58
CA ILE A 44 -24.80 2.34 -1.43
C ILE A 44 -25.33 2.09 -2.84
N LYS A 45 -26.46 1.38 -2.97
CA LYS A 45 -27.07 1.10 -4.28
C LYS A 45 -27.47 2.37 -5.01
N ALA A 46 -28.11 3.30 -4.31
CA ALA A 46 -28.46 4.61 -4.85
C ALA A 46 -27.23 5.43 -5.25
N GLY A 47 -26.11 5.27 -4.54
CA GLY A 47 -24.83 5.91 -4.86
C GLY A 47 -24.27 5.55 -6.23
N PHE A 48 -24.52 4.34 -6.72
CA PHE A 48 -24.11 3.92 -8.07
C PHE A 48 -24.97 4.51 -9.19
N THR A 49 -26.23 4.86 -8.91
CA THR A 49 -27.16 5.44 -9.89
C THR A 49 -27.21 6.97 -9.84
N SER A 50 -26.68 7.57 -8.77
CA SER A 50 -26.65 9.01 -8.56
C SER A 50 -25.39 9.66 -9.16
N TYR A 51 -25.34 11.00 -9.16
CA TYR A 51 -24.17 11.79 -9.56
C TYR A 51 -22.89 11.43 -8.76
N LYS A 52 -23.05 10.80 -7.59
CA LYS A 52 -21.96 10.30 -6.75
C LYS A 52 -21.04 9.31 -7.47
N VAL A 53 -21.51 8.65 -8.54
CA VAL A 53 -20.67 7.81 -9.41
C VAL A 53 -19.50 8.60 -10.02
N LEU A 54 -19.63 9.91 -10.21
CA LEU A 54 -18.54 10.77 -10.66
C LEU A 54 -17.38 10.82 -9.66
N TYR A 55 -17.67 10.77 -8.35
CA TYR A 55 -16.61 10.68 -7.34
C TYR A 55 -15.87 9.35 -7.40
N LEU A 56 -16.58 8.25 -7.70
CA LEU A 56 -15.96 6.94 -7.93
C LEU A 56 -15.05 6.97 -9.17
N LEU A 57 -15.53 7.56 -10.28
CA LEU A 57 -14.73 7.73 -11.49
C LEU A 57 -13.49 8.59 -11.22
N PHE A 58 -13.65 9.69 -10.48
CA PHE A 58 -12.54 10.55 -10.08
C PHE A 58 -11.53 9.81 -9.20
N ALA A 59 -11.98 9.00 -8.25
CA ALA A 59 -11.12 8.15 -7.44
C ALA A 59 -10.33 7.14 -8.30
N VAL A 60 -10.98 6.52 -9.29
CA VAL A 60 -10.30 5.62 -10.24
C VAL A 60 -9.22 6.36 -11.04
N VAL A 61 -9.50 7.57 -11.52
CA VAL A 61 -8.50 8.40 -12.19
C VAL A 61 -7.33 8.73 -11.26
N LEU A 62 -7.62 9.07 -10.00
CA LEU A 62 -6.59 9.34 -8.99
C LEU A 62 -5.69 8.13 -8.72
N ILE A 63 -6.17 6.89 -8.86
CA ILE A 63 -5.32 5.70 -8.76
C ILE A 63 -4.24 5.72 -9.84
N PHE A 64 -4.59 6.04 -11.09
CA PHE A 64 -3.62 6.13 -12.18
C PHE A 64 -2.65 7.30 -11.99
N VAL A 65 -3.16 8.46 -11.54
CA VAL A 65 -2.31 9.62 -11.20
C VAL A 65 -1.31 9.24 -10.11
N ASN A 66 -1.77 8.54 -9.06
CA ASN A 66 -0.94 8.07 -7.97
C ASN A 66 0.19 7.13 -8.47
N TRP A 67 -0.13 6.13 -9.29
CA TRP A 67 0.89 5.26 -9.87
C TRP A 67 1.85 6.01 -10.81
N GLY A 68 1.37 7.03 -11.51
CA GLY A 68 2.19 7.94 -12.31
C GLY A 68 3.21 8.71 -11.47
N ILE A 69 2.77 9.31 -10.36
CA ILE A 69 3.64 10.03 -9.42
C ILE A 69 4.65 9.06 -8.79
N GLU A 70 4.20 7.88 -8.36
CA GLU A 70 5.06 6.85 -7.78
C GLU A 70 6.15 6.40 -8.78
N THR A 71 5.78 6.29 -10.05
CA THR A 71 6.69 5.99 -11.15
C THR A 71 7.71 7.09 -11.37
N TRP A 72 7.29 8.35 -11.31
CA TRP A 72 8.20 9.47 -11.46
C TRP A 72 9.19 9.55 -10.29
N LYS A 73 8.71 9.40 -9.06
CA LYS A 73 9.53 9.27 -7.85
C LYS A 73 10.56 8.15 -8.00
N TRP A 74 10.11 6.98 -8.46
CA TRP A 74 11.00 5.84 -8.69
C TRP A 74 12.05 6.12 -9.77
N LYS A 75 11.65 6.73 -10.89
CA LYS A 75 12.57 7.12 -11.98
C LYS A 75 13.64 8.09 -11.48
N LEU A 76 13.29 9.06 -10.62
CA LEU A 76 14.24 10.00 -10.03
C LEU A 76 15.24 9.29 -9.12
N LEU A 77 14.77 8.41 -8.23
CA LEU A 77 15.63 7.64 -7.33
C LEU A 77 16.58 6.72 -8.10
N VAL A 78 16.06 5.94 -9.05
CA VAL A 78 16.87 5.00 -9.84
C VAL A 78 17.80 5.71 -10.82
N GLY A 79 17.43 6.92 -11.26
CA GLY A 79 18.22 7.77 -12.15
C GLY A 79 19.63 8.08 -11.63
N SER A 80 19.79 8.13 -10.29
CA SER A 80 21.11 8.27 -9.63
C SER A 80 22.05 7.06 -9.83
N VAL A 81 21.52 5.93 -10.28
CA VAL A 81 22.25 4.69 -10.54
C VAL A 81 22.31 4.39 -12.03
N ARG A 82 21.16 4.53 -12.70
CA ARG A 82 21.04 4.30 -14.14
C ARG A 82 19.86 5.07 -14.72
N PRO A 83 20.02 5.72 -15.89
CA PRO A 83 18.89 6.29 -16.59
C PRO A 83 17.91 5.19 -17.00
N LEU A 84 16.64 5.35 -16.60
CA LEU A 84 15.56 4.43 -16.91
C LEU A 84 14.45 5.19 -17.64
N SER A 85 13.89 4.59 -18.70
CA SER A 85 12.74 5.19 -19.39
C SER A 85 11.51 5.14 -18.48
N PHE A 86 10.61 6.12 -18.62
CA PHE A 86 9.40 6.19 -17.80
C PHE A 86 8.55 4.92 -17.90
N PHE A 87 8.36 4.37 -19.11
CA PHE A 87 7.60 3.12 -19.29
C PHE A 87 8.23 1.90 -18.61
N LYS A 88 9.58 1.81 -18.56
CA LYS A 88 10.24 0.74 -17.80
C LYS A 88 10.04 0.93 -16.30
N ALA A 89 10.10 2.18 -15.80
CA ALA A 89 9.83 2.49 -14.40
C ALA A 89 8.37 2.17 -14.04
N TYR A 90 7.43 2.49 -14.93
CA TYR A 90 6.01 2.25 -14.76
C TYR A 90 5.72 0.75 -14.65
N LYS A 91 6.29 -0.06 -15.54
CA LYS A 91 6.19 -1.53 -15.46
C LYS A 91 6.77 -2.09 -14.16
N ALA A 92 7.89 -1.54 -13.69
CA ALA A 92 8.52 -1.94 -12.43
C ALA A 92 7.68 -1.56 -11.19
N VAL A 93 7.01 -0.41 -11.21
CA VAL A 93 6.08 -0.01 -10.15
C VAL A 93 4.84 -0.89 -10.16
N LEU A 94 4.22 -1.12 -11.32
CA LEU A 94 3.05 -1.99 -11.43
C LEU A 94 3.35 -3.44 -11.02
N SER A 95 4.48 -4.00 -11.45
CA SER A 95 4.89 -5.33 -10.97
C SER A 95 5.10 -5.33 -9.45
N GLY A 96 5.72 -4.27 -8.91
CA GLY A 96 5.91 -4.11 -7.47
C GLY A 96 4.59 -4.06 -6.69
N VAL A 97 3.57 -3.40 -7.23
CA VAL A 97 2.20 -3.39 -6.67
C VAL A 97 1.57 -4.77 -6.74
N SER A 98 1.61 -5.44 -7.89
CA SER A 98 1.06 -6.80 -8.06
C SER A 98 1.71 -7.81 -7.10
N PHE A 99 3.03 -7.79 -7.01
CA PHE A 99 3.75 -8.65 -6.07
C PHE A 99 3.48 -8.27 -4.61
N SER A 100 3.30 -6.99 -4.29
CA SER A 100 2.99 -6.56 -2.91
C SER A 100 1.65 -7.08 -2.41
N ILE A 101 0.69 -7.31 -3.31
CA ILE A 101 -0.60 -7.91 -2.98
C ILE A 101 -0.43 -9.41 -2.72
N ALA A 102 0.39 -10.08 -3.52
CA ALA A 102 0.61 -11.52 -3.40
C ALA A 102 1.55 -11.91 -2.24
N LEU A 103 2.54 -11.06 -1.93
CA LEU A 103 3.59 -11.36 -0.96
C LEU A 103 3.36 -10.58 0.35
N PRO A 104 3.47 -11.26 1.51
CA PRO A 104 3.31 -10.61 2.80
C PRO A 104 4.40 -9.54 3.03
N ASN A 105 4.09 -8.57 3.90
CA ASN A 105 5.03 -7.55 4.37
C ASN A 105 5.64 -6.65 3.28
N ARG A 106 4.87 -6.31 2.23
CA ARG A 106 5.29 -5.42 1.12
C ARG A 106 6.60 -5.85 0.44
N ILE A 107 6.99 -7.13 0.57
CA ILE A 107 8.20 -7.70 -0.02
C ILE A 107 8.15 -7.56 -1.56
N GLY A 108 6.95 -7.66 -2.12
CA GLY A 108 6.75 -7.54 -3.54
C GLY A 108 7.13 -6.19 -4.16
N GLU A 109 7.06 -5.09 -3.40
CA GLU A 109 7.45 -3.75 -3.88
C GLU A 109 8.93 -3.73 -4.25
N TYR A 110 9.75 -4.41 -3.45
CA TYR A 110 11.18 -4.54 -3.67
C TYR A 110 11.49 -5.51 -4.83
N ILE A 111 10.80 -6.66 -4.88
CA ILE A 111 10.99 -7.67 -5.93
C ILE A 111 10.64 -7.10 -7.31
N GLY A 112 9.46 -6.48 -7.45
CA GLY A 112 9.01 -5.92 -8.71
C GLY A 112 9.95 -4.82 -9.23
N ARG A 113 10.52 -4.01 -8.33
CA ARG A 113 11.51 -2.97 -8.67
C ARG A 113 12.90 -3.52 -9.01
N MET A 114 13.30 -4.66 -8.46
CA MET A 114 14.58 -5.33 -8.77
C MET A 114 14.58 -6.07 -10.12
N MET A 115 13.43 -6.61 -10.55
CA MET A 115 13.35 -7.42 -11.77
C MET A 115 13.80 -6.70 -13.04
N TYR A 116 13.76 -5.37 -13.05
CA TYR A 116 14.13 -4.55 -14.20
C TYR A 116 15.56 -4.00 -14.14
N GLN A 117 16.37 -4.46 -13.17
CA GLN A 117 17.75 -4.02 -12.96
C GLN A 117 18.77 -5.16 -13.25
N PRO A 118 19.90 -4.88 -13.94
CA PRO A 118 20.95 -5.88 -14.15
C PRO A 118 21.58 -6.36 -12.84
N GLU A 119 22.13 -7.58 -12.87
CA GLU A 119 22.59 -8.36 -11.70
C GLU A 119 23.50 -7.58 -10.73
N GLY A 120 24.37 -6.69 -11.22
CA GLY A 120 25.28 -5.90 -10.39
C GLY A 120 24.66 -4.68 -9.67
N GLY A 121 23.42 -4.30 -9.98
CA GLY A 121 22.77 -3.09 -9.44
C GLY A 121 21.66 -3.37 -8.41
N ARG A 122 21.39 -4.63 -8.09
CA ARG A 122 20.22 -5.05 -7.29
C ARG A 122 20.25 -4.52 -5.85
N LEU A 123 21.39 -4.63 -5.17
CA LEU A 123 21.54 -4.14 -3.79
C LEU A 123 21.31 -2.63 -3.69
N LYS A 124 21.90 -1.85 -4.59
CA LYS A 124 21.69 -0.40 -4.64
C LYS A 124 20.23 -0.04 -4.92
N THR A 125 19.54 -0.84 -5.72
CA THR A 125 18.11 -0.66 -6.02
C THR A 125 17.22 -0.92 -4.80
N ILE A 126 17.53 -1.94 -4.00
CA ILE A 126 16.83 -2.21 -2.73
C ILE A 126 17.03 -1.03 -1.77
N SER A 127 18.26 -0.53 -1.62
CA SER A 127 18.55 0.63 -0.77
C SER A 127 17.76 1.86 -1.20
N LEU A 128 17.68 2.13 -2.52
CA LEU A 128 16.88 3.22 -3.05
C LEU A 128 15.37 3.05 -2.80
N ALA A 129 14.85 1.83 -2.90
CA ALA A 129 13.46 1.55 -2.60
C ALA A 129 13.15 1.79 -1.11
N ILE A 130 14.05 1.40 -0.20
CA ILE A 130 13.91 1.68 1.23
C ILE A 130 13.92 3.19 1.49
N VAL A 131 14.85 3.93 0.89
CA VAL A 131 14.91 5.39 0.99
C VAL A 131 13.62 6.03 0.48
N GLY A 132 13.09 5.56 -0.66
CA GLY A 132 11.81 6.03 -1.20
C GLY A 132 10.64 5.78 -0.25
N SER A 133 10.57 4.59 0.37
CA SER A 133 9.55 4.24 1.35
C SER A 133 9.65 5.07 2.64
N LEU A 134 10.87 5.32 3.12
CA LEU A 134 11.10 6.18 4.29
C LEU A 134 10.71 7.63 4.03
N ALA A 135 11.10 8.17 2.87
CA ALA A 135 10.71 9.51 2.46
C ALA A 135 9.19 9.65 2.40
N GLN A 136 8.49 8.66 1.83
CA GLN A 136 7.03 8.65 1.81
C GLN A 136 6.44 8.59 3.22
N LEU A 137 6.95 7.74 4.10
CA LEU A 137 6.47 7.64 5.48
C LEU A 137 6.65 8.96 6.23
N LEU A 138 7.82 9.60 6.10
CA LEU A 138 8.09 10.90 6.71
C LEU A 138 7.13 11.97 6.22
N VAL A 139 6.92 12.06 4.91
CA VAL A 139 5.96 13.00 4.31
C VAL A 139 4.55 12.74 4.86
N THR A 140 4.10 11.49 4.88
CA THR A 140 2.78 11.14 5.43
C THR A 140 2.64 11.53 6.91
N LEU A 141 3.67 11.30 7.71
CA LEU A 141 3.67 11.65 9.14
C LEU A 141 3.63 13.17 9.33
N LEU A 142 4.45 13.91 8.59
CA LEU A 142 4.50 15.37 8.66
C LEU A 142 3.15 15.99 8.26
N PHE A 143 2.60 15.62 7.10
CA PHE A 143 1.30 16.12 6.66
C PHE A 143 0.16 15.65 7.57
N GLY A 144 0.26 14.45 8.15
CA GLY A 144 -0.69 13.98 9.16
C GLY A 144 -0.67 14.82 10.44
N ILE A 145 0.52 15.15 10.95
CA ILE A 145 0.68 16.04 12.12
C ILE A 145 0.15 17.44 11.81
N VAL A 146 0.52 18.00 10.66
CA VAL A 146 0.02 19.32 10.23
C VAL A 146 -1.51 19.30 10.11
N GLY A 147 -2.07 18.24 9.53
CA GLY A 147 -3.51 18.04 9.44
C GLY A 147 -4.18 18.01 10.82
N LEU A 148 -3.62 17.28 11.78
CA LEU A 148 -4.14 17.24 13.16
C LEU A 148 -4.07 18.60 13.87
N ILE A 149 -3.00 19.36 13.64
CA ILE A 149 -2.86 20.72 14.21
C ILE A 149 -3.81 21.70 13.53
N ALA A 150 -4.05 21.55 12.23
CA ALA A 150 -4.95 22.41 11.45
C ALA A 150 -6.43 22.09 11.67
N LEU A 151 -6.78 20.83 11.99
CA LEU A 151 -8.14 20.37 12.31
C LEU A 151 -8.59 20.79 13.73
N LYS A 152 -7.99 21.85 14.27
CA LYS A 152 -8.35 22.44 15.55
C LYS A 152 -9.71 23.12 15.46
#